data_AF-A0A2V9ZP61-F1
#
_entry.id   AF-A0A2V9ZP61-F1
#
_cell.length_a   1.000
_cell.length_b   1.000
_cell.length_c   1.000
_cell.angle_alpha   90.00
_cell.angle_beta   90.00
_cell.angle_gamma   90.00
#
_symmetry.space_group_name_H-M   'P 1'
#
loop_
_entity.id
_entity.type
_entity.pdbx_description
1 polymer ?
#
loop_
_entity_poly.entity_id
_entity_poly.type
_entity_poly.pdbx_seq_one_letter_code
_entity_poly.pdbx_strand_id
1 'polypeptide(L)'
;ASPLSSLLLAGSAKPFIDLSQERREKYLFSMANSPMAALRRGFQTLKRLSGFIYFSVPNDQGVNPNWEVLDYPAPAPPPSDAPQPITPLIISRDTTLEADAVVVGSGAGGGVVAGELALAGKSVIVLEKGGYNNEANFTLQEAQATPELYLKRGTLTSKDLGLIVLAGSTLGGGTVVNWTTSFRAPDYVLEEWEQSSGLKEFTGSALQDSFAAVEKRINVNTDNSQHNRQNQLLADGCQALGYHHGVLRRNAIDCQQRCGTCGFGCRYGAKQSTLKTYLQDAYDHGARIIVRCNADKVLIEDGQAVGVKATVTDTATGKTYNLTVRAKTVIVAAGAINSPALLLRSRLENPNIGRHLKLHPVSIISGIYPEKVYPWQGVMQSAYSDQFAHLDGNYGYKLEVPPVHPGLQGLATSWYSAREYRDMMTNAPNIGTFIVLSRDKGEGRIKLDRYGEPVIDYVVSVYDRHHILHGLRQATRAHFAAGAKAVVSVHSKRTRLDRPASGVVTEQQFRAFDRQLERHGMGVNRVMMFTAHQMGTCRMGAEPKTSVTDEHGEVHGVKGLFVCDGSLFPSASGVNPMLSIMGLVHRSSQYIKTAW
;
A
#
# COMPACT_ATOMS: atom_id res chain seq x y z
N ALA A 1 -10.92 23.57 -21.75
CA ALA A 1 -12.27 23.04 -22.02
C ALA A 1 -12.97 23.94 -23.04
N SER A 2 -13.58 23.38 -24.09
CA SER A 2 -14.20 24.14 -25.18
C SER A 2 -15.56 24.75 -24.79
N PRO A 3 -16.02 25.82 -25.47
CA PRO A 3 -17.37 26.37 -25.29
C PRO A 3 -18.48 25.33 -25.39
N LEU A 4 -18.35 24.35 -26.30
CA LEU A 4 -19.30 23.24 -26.45
C LEU A 4 -19.35 22.35 -25.21
N SER A 5 -18.19 22.01 -24.64
CA SER A 5 -18.15 21.22 -23.40
C SER A 5 -18.76 21.99 -22.22
N SER A 6 -18.53 23.30 -22.13
CA SER A 6 -19.14 24.17 -21.12
C SER A 6 -20.65 24.31 -21.30
N LEU A 7 -21.14 24.31 -22.54
CA LEU A 7 -22.57 24.32 -22.81
C LEU A 7 -23.22 23.05 -22.27
N LEU A 8 -22.63 21.89 -22.56
CA LEU A 8 -23.15 20.58 -22.14
C LEU A 8 -23.10 20.39 -20.61
N LEU A 9 -22.04 20.85 -19.95
CA LEU A 9 -21.79 20.54 -18.53
C LEU A 9 -22.20 21.67 -17.57
N ALA A 10 -22.30 22.90 -18.04
CA ALA A 10 -22.61 24.09 -17.24
C ALA A 10 -23.72 24.99 -17.83
N GLY A 11 -24.26 24.67 -19.01
CA GLY A 11 -25.33 25.44 -19.66
C GLY A 11 -24.85 26.78 -20.25
N SER A 12 -23.57 26.91 -20.59
CA SER A 12 -22.98 28.16 -21.11
C SER A 12 -21.96 27.91 -22.21
N ALA A 13 -22.17 28.49 -23.39
CA ALA A 13 -21.24 28.44 -24.53
C ALA A 13 -20.07 29.42 -24.37
N LYS A 14 -19.36 29.38 -23.24
CA LYS A 14 -18.13 30.13 -22.96
C LYS A 14 -17.01 29.16 -22.59
N PRO A 15 -15.73 29.48 -22.88
CA PRO A 15 -14.60 28.72 -22.33
C PRO A 15 -14.70 28.60 -20.79
N PHE A 16 -14.21 27.51 -20.21
CA PHE A 16 -14.30 27.28 -18.75
C PHE A 16 -13.72 28.43 -17.92
N ILE A 17 -12.64 29.05 -18.41
CA ILE A 17 -12.00 30.21 -17.77
C ILE A 17 -12.85 31.48 -17.82
N ASP A 18 -13.88 31.55 -18.66
CA ASP A 18 -14.76 32.73 -18.76
C ASP A 18 -16.13 32.47 -18.12
N LEU A 19 -16.31 31.29 -17.51
CA LEU A 19 -17.48 30.97 -16.70
C LEU A 19 -17.40 31.68 -15.34
N SER A 20 -18.55 32.09 -14.82
CA SER A 20 -18.67 32.49 -13.41
C SER A 20 -18.28 31.33 -12.49
N GLN A 21 -17.91 31.64 -11.24
CA GLN A 21 -17.54 30.62 -10.26
C GLN A 21 -18.63 29.54 -10.12
N GLU A 22 -19.89 29.95 -9.97
CA GLU A 22 -21.04 29.02 -9.88
C GLU A 22 -21.12 28.06 -11.07
N ARG A 23 -20.89 28.57 -12.29
CA ARG A 23 -20.91 27.75 -13.51
C ARG A 23 -19.70 26.81 -13.60
N ARG A 24 -18.53 27.23 -13.11
CA ARG A 24 -17.35 26.34 -13.00
C ARG A 24 -17.62 25.22 -11.98
N GLU A 25 -18.24 25.54 -10.85
CA GLU A 25 -18.61 24.55 -9.83
C GLU A 25 -19.62 23.54 -10.39
N LYS A 26 -20.65 24.01 -11.09
CA LYS A 26 -21.61 23.15 -11.81
C LYS A 26 -20.93 22.28 -12.86
N TYR A 27 -20.00 22.83 -13.65
CA TYR A 27 -19.22 22.07 -14.64
C TYR A 27 -18.50 20.87 -13.99
N LEU A 28 -17.75 21.13 -12.92
CA LEU A 28 -16.97 20.12 -12.20
C LEU A 28 -17.89 19.08 -11.55
N PHE A 29 -18.98 19.51 -10.93
CA PHE A 29 -19.97 18.61 -10.34
C PHE A 29 -20.64 17.71 -11.39
N SER A 30 -20.96 18.25 -12.57
CA SER A 30 -21.48 17.48 -13.70
C SER A 30 -20.48 16.44 -14.20
N MET A 31 -19.18 16.78 -14.27
CA MET A 31 -18.15 15.80 -14.62
C MET A 31 -18.06 14.67 -13.60
N ALA A 32 -18.05 15.00 -12.31
CA ALA A 32 -17.97 14.02 -11.22
C ALA A 32 -19.11 13.00 -11.24
N ASN A 33 -20.30 13.45 -11.65
CA ASN A 33 -21.54 12.65 -11.64
C ASN A 33 -21.94 12.10 -13.01
N SER A 34 -21.16 12.38 -14.05
CA SER A 34 -21.46 11.99 -15.42
C SER A 34 -21.64 10.47 -15.56
N PRO A 35 -22.57 10.00 -16.43
CA PRO A 35 -22.62 8.60 -16.81
C PRO A 35 -21.33 8.15 -17.53
N MET A 36 -20.62 9.06 -18.19
CA MET A 36 -19.38 8.79 -18.91
C MET A 36 -18.18 8.64 -17.96
N ALA A 37 -17.57 7.45 -17.93
CA ALA A 37 -16.42 7.19 -17.07
C ALA A 37 -15.21 8.10 -17.37
N ALA A 38 -15.03 8.52 -18.62
CA ALA A 38 -13.95 9.43 -19.01
C ALA A 38 -14.05 10.81 -18.32
N LEU A 39 -15.26 11.38 -18.21
CA LEU A 39 -15.47 12.65 -17.51
C LEU A 39 -15.24 12.51 -16.00
N ARG A 40 -15.71 11.40 -15.40
CA ARG A 40 -15.43 11.10 -13.99
C ARG A 40 -13.93 10.97 -13.72
N ARG A 41 -13.20 10.27 -14.60
CA ARG A 41 -11.73 10.16 -14.53
C ARG A 41 -11.06 11.53 -14.57
N GLY A 42 -11.40 12.36 -15.54
CA GLY A 42 -10.82 13.70 -15.66
C GLY A 42 -11.05 14.56 -14.41
N PHE A 43 -12.27 14.54 -13.87
CA PHE A 43 -12.58 15.25 -12.61
C PHE A 43 -11.77 14.70 -11.43
N GLN A 44 -11.74 13.38 -11.25
CA GLN A 44 -11.03 12.76 -10.12
C GLN A 44 -9.53 13.03 -10.19
N THR A 45 -8.91 12.98 -11.37
CA THR A 45 -7.49 13.34 -11.55
C THR A 45 -7.23 14.78 -11.10
N LEU A 46 -8.03 15.74 -11.58
CA LEU A 46 -7.89 17.15 -11.21
C LEU A 46 -8.09 17.35 -9.71
N LYS A 47 -9.17 16.81 -9.14
CA LYS A 47 -9.51 16.96 -7.71
C LYS A 47 -8.42 16.41 -6.81
N ARG A 48 -7.96 15.18 -7.08
CA ARG A 48 -6.98 14.46 -6.25
C ARG A 48 -5.63 15.16 -6.23
N LEU A 49 -5.12 15.53 -7.41
CA LEU A 49 -3.83 16.23 -7.52
C LEU A 49 -3.89 17.62 -6.89
N SER A 50 -4.95 18.39 -7.19
CA SER A 50 -5.11 19.74 -6.64
C SER A 50 -5.25 19.70 -5.12
N GLY A 51 -6.09 18.80 -4.59
CA GLY A 51 -6.29 18.64 -3.15
C GLY A 51 -5.02 18.22 -2.43
N PHE A 52 -4.30 17.21 -2.95
CA PHE A 52 -3.03 16.79 -2.37
C PHE A 52 -2.02 17.94 -2.33
N ILE A 53 -1.78 18.59 -3.47
CA ILE A 53 -0.79 19.68 -3.57
C ILE A 53 -1.14 20.83 -2.64
N TYR A 54 -2.41 21.28 -2.67
CA TYR A 54 -2.86 22.44 -1.92
C TYR A 54 -2.64 22.30 -0.41
N PHE A 55 -2.81 21.10 0.14
CA PHE A 55 -2.69 20.86 1.59
C PHE A 55 -1.35 20.26 2.04
N SER A 56 -0.47 19.84 1.11
CA SER A 56 0.81 19.21 1.47
C SER A 56 2.05 20.00 1.09
N VAL A 57 2.00 20.83 0.04
CA VAL A 57 3.18 21.52 -0.48
C VAL A 57 3.46 22.76 0.37
N PRO A 58 4.63 22.89 1.01
CA PRO A 58 5.00 24.10 1.73
C PRO A 58 5.33 25.26 0.78
N ASN A 59 5.28 26.49 1.29
CA ASN A 59 5.86 27.66 0.65
C ASN A 59 7.40 27.68 0.79
N ASP A 60 8.04 28.75 0.33
CA ASP A 60 9.51 28.92 0.40
C ASP A 60 10.07 28.95 1.83
N GLN A 61 9.23 29.17 2.84
CA GLN A 61 9.58 29.13 4.26
C GLN A 61 9.42 27.71 4.87
N GLY A 62 9.05 26.70 4.07
CA GLY A 62 8.87 25.33 4.54
C GLY A 62 7.55 25.06 5.25
N VAL A 63 6.57 25.98 5.18
CA VAL A 63 5.25 25.86 5.84
C VAL A 63 4.13 25.96 4.80
N ASN A 64 3.09 25.14 4.92
CA ASN A 64 1.87 25.33 4.13
C ASN A 64 0.90 26.26 4.91
N PRO A 65 0.38 27.34 4.30
CA PRO A 65 -0.48 28.29 5.00
C PRO A 65 -1.82 27.67 5.48
N ASN A 66 -2.25 26.56 4.90
CA ASN A 66 -3.43 25.86 5.36
C ASN A 66 -3.20 25.09 6.66
N TRP A 67 -1.96 24.76 7.02
CA TRP A 67 -1.67 23.94 8.21
C TRP A 67 -2.11 24.62 9.51
N GLU A 68 -2.03 25.96 9.59
CA GLU A 68 -2.55 26.71 10.73
C GLU A 68 -4.07 26.54 10.89
N VAL A 69 -4.82 26.68 9.78
CA VAL A 69 -6.28 26.49 9.77
C VAL A 69 -6.67 25.05 10.11
N LEU A 70 -5.84 24.09 9.71
CA LEU A 70 -6.04 22.67 9.98
C LEU A 70 -5.51 22.24 11.36
N ASP A 71 -4.95 23.15 12.17
CA ASP A 71 -4.29 22.81 13.44
C ASP A 71 -3.28 21.65 13.27
N TYR A 72 -2.55 21.70 12.14
CA TYR A 72 -1.57 20.71 11.75
C TYR A 72 -0.16 21.24 12.05
N PRO A 73 0.58 20.64 13.00
CA PRO A 73 1.91 21.10 13.30
C PRO A 73 2.84 20.84 12.11
N ALA A 74 3.57 21.88 11.68
CA ALA A 74 4.60 21.72 10.65
C ALA A 74 5.62 20.65 11.11
N PRO A 75 5.96 19.67 10.26
CA PRO A 75 6.96 18.68 10.64
C PRO A 75 8.31 19.35 10.90
N ALA A 76 8.93 19.02 12.04
CA ALA A 76 10.29 19.47 12.35
C ALA A 76 11.28 19.05 11.26
N PRO A 77 12.44 19.71 11.11
CA PRO A 77 13.51 19.20 10.25
C PRO A 77 14.03 17.84 10.78
N PRO A 78 14.59 16.98 9.90
CA PRO A 78 15.23 15.75 10.34
C PRO A 78 16.51 16.03 11.14
N PRO A 79 16.93 15.13 12.05
CA PRO A 79 18.21 15.23 12.74
C PRO A 79 19.37 15.12 11.73
N SER A 80 20.35 16.02 11.81
CA SER A 80 21.49 16.03 10.87
C SER A 80 22.55 14.98 11.18
N ASP A 81 22.54 14.42 12.38
CA ASP A 81 23.60 13.57 12.95
C ASP A 81 23.20 12.08 13.05
N ALA A 82 22.03 11.70 12.54
CA ALA A 82 21.58 10.31 12.63
C ALA A 82 22.45 9.37 11.77
N PRO A 83 22.92 8.24 12.32
CA PRO A 83 23.88 7.37 11.65
C PRO A 83 23.31 6.73 10.38
N GLN A 84 24.15 6.62 9.35
CA GLN A 84 23.87 5.91 8.10
C GLN A 84 24.72 4.64 8.03
N PRO A 85 24.29 3.54 8.68
CA PRO A 85 25.12 2.35 8.84
C PRO A 85 25.36 1.61 7.52
N ILE A 86 24.43 1.68 6.56
CA ILE A 86 24.58 1.05 5.25
C ILE A 86 25.20 2.05 4.30
N THR A 87 26.32 1.67 3.66
CA THR A 87 26.91 2.43 2.55
C THR A 87 26.63 1.71 1.24
N PRO A 88 25.71 2.22 0.38
CA PRO A 88 25.47 1.62 -0.93
C PRO A 88 26.71 1.67 -1.82
N LEU A 89 26.91 0.61 -2.61
CA LEU A 89 27.96 0.53 -3.62
C LEU A 89 27.66 1.48 -4.79
N ILE A 90 28.59 2.39 -5.05
CA ILE A 90 28.49 3.39 -6.12
C ILE A 90 28.91 2.78 -7.46
N ILE A 91 28.08 2.96 -8.49
CA ILE A 91 28.36 2.58 -9.87
C ILE A 91 28.47 3.86 -10.72
N SER A 92 29.69 4.17 -11.17
CA SER A 92 30.04 5.40 -11.90
C SER A 92 30.50 5.16 -13.35
N ARG A 93 30.43 3.90 -13.79
CA ARG A 93 30.74 3.43 -15.15
C ARG A 93 30.01 2.12 -15.41
N ASP A 94 29.93 1.73 -16.67
CA ASP A 94 29.43 0.41 -17.05
C ASP A 94 30.26 -0.67 -16.33
N THR A 95 29.57 -1.58 -15.63
CA THR A 95 30.19 -2.48 -14.65
C THR A 95 29.60 -3.89 -14.76
N THR A 96 30.45 -4.89 -14.59
CA THR A 96 30.05 -6.28 -14.36
C THR A 96 30.51 -6.71 -12.97
N LEU A 97 29.61 -7.29 -12.18
CA LEU A 97 29.88 -7.84 -10.86
C LEU A 97 29.51 -9.31 -10.82
N GLU A 98 30.12 -10.06 -9.90
CA GLU A 98 29.82 -11.47 -9.66
C GLU A 98 29.47 -11.68 -8.18
N ALA A 99 28.54 -12.60 -7.92
CA ALA A 99 28.10 -13.01 -6.60
C ALA A 99 27.52 -14.43 -6.66
N ASP A 100 27.36 -15.07 -5.50
CA ASP A 100 26.65 -16.35 -5.42
C ASP A 100 25.16 -16.13 -5.72
N ALA A 101 24.60 -15.04 -5.17
CA ALA A 101 23.21 -14.67 -5.37
C ALA A 101 23.04 -13.17 -5.68
N VAL A 102 22.05 -12.87 -6.52
CA VAL A 102 21.55 -11.51 -6.75
C VAL A 102 20.08 -11.41 -6.35
N VAL A 103 19.76 -10.44 -5.49
CA VAL A 103 18.41 -10.16 -5.01
C VAL A 103 17.90 -8.87 -5.66
N VAL A 104 16.82 -8.97 -6.43
CA VAL A 104 16.20 -7.85 -7.14
C VAL A 104 15.00 -7.34 -6.34
N GLY A 105 15.16 -6.19 -5.69
CA GLY A 105 14.19 -5.58 -4.78
C GLY A 105 14.51 -5.87 -3.32
N SER A 106 14.50 -4.83 -2.49
CA SER A 106 14.94 -4.90 -1.09
C SER A 106 13.80 -4.90 -0.06
N GLY A 107 12.56 -5.13 -0.52
CA GLY A 107 11.34 -5.04 0.27
C GLY A 107 11.19 -6.13 1.33
N ALA A 108 9.94 -6.41 1.73
CA ALA A 108 9.61 -7.41 2.75
C ALA A 108 10.19 -8.80 2.44
N GLY A 109 10.16 -9.20 1.17
CA GLY A 109 10.72 -10.48 0.74
C GLY A 109 12.23 -10.44 0.54
N GLY A 110 12.70 -9.55 -0.33
CA GLY A 110 14.11 -9.50 -0.71
C GLY A 110 15.06 -9.13 0.44
N GLY A 111 14.60 -8.30 1.39
CA GLY A 111 15.38 -8.04 2.60
C GLY A 111 15.64 -9.30 3.41
N VAL A 112 14.60 -10.09 3.68
CA VAL A 112 14.71 -11.37 4.41
C VAL A 112 15.66 -12.33 3.70
N VAL A 113 15.47 -12.55 2.40
CA VAL A 113 16.33 -13.47 1.64
C VAL A 113 17.78 -13.01 1.61
N ALA A 114 18.03 -11.71 1.42
CA ALA A 114 19.39 -11.17 1.45
C ALA A 114 20.07 -11.39 2.81
N GLY A 115 19.37 -11.13 3.91
CA GLY A 115 19.88 -11.35 5.27
C GLY A 115 20.20 -12.82 5.53
N GLU A 116 19.26 -13.72 5.22
CA GLU A 116 19.44 -15.16 5.42
C GLU A 116 20.60 -15.73 4.60
N LEU A 117 20.72 -15.37 3.31
CA LEU A 117 21.81 -15.85 2.46
C LEU A 117 23.18 -15.31 2.90
N ALA A 118 23.27 -14.02 3.26
CA ALA A 118 24.51 -13.43 3.74
C ALA A 118 24.95 -14.02 5.09
N LEU A 119 24.01 -14.24 6.02
CA LEU A 119 24.27 -14.94 7.29
C LEU A 119 24.79 -16.38 7.07
N ALA A 120 24.39 -17.02 5.97
CA ALA A 120 24.89 -18.33 5.57
C ALA A 120 26.26 -18.28 4.85
N GLY A 121 26.90 -17.10 4.78
CA GLY A 121 28.21 -16.90 4.17
C GLY A 121 28.21 -16.78 2.65
N LYS A 122 27.04 -16.61 2.01
CA LYS A 122 26.95 -16.41 0.56
C LYS A 122 27.31 -14.96 0.21
N SER A 123 28.02 -14.77 -0.91
CA SER A 123 28.21 -13.45 -1.52
C SER A 123 26.91 -12.99 -2.15
N VAL A 124 26.32 -11.90 -1.62
CA VAL A 124 25.01 -11.38 -2.07
C VAL A 124 25.17 -9.98 -2.66
N ILE A 125 24.52 -9.72 -3.80
CA ILE A 125 24.27 -8.39 -4.32
C ILE A 125 22.77 -8.07 -4.26
N VAL A 126 22.41 -6.94 -3.66
CA VAL A 126 21.02 -6.45 -3.62
C VAL A 126 20.87 -5.28 -4.58
N LEU A 127 19.86 -5.33 -5.46
CA LEU A 127 19.52 -4.27 -6.41
C LEU A 127 18.20 -3.63 -5.99
N GLU A 128 18.22 -2.33 -5.69
CA GLU A 128 17.04 -1.56 -5.31
C GLU A 128 16.79 -0.40 -6.28
N LYS A 129 15.54 -0.25 -6.72
CA LYS A 129 15.11 0.81 -7.64
C LYS A 129 15.07 2.18 -6.96
N GLY A 130 14.65 2.23 -5.71
CA GLY A 130 14.58 3.42 -4.88
C GLY A 130 15.94 3.94 -4.41
N GLY A 131 15.90 5.09 -3.71
CA GLY A 131 17.07 5.64 -3.00
C GLY A 131 17.28 4.99 -1.63
N TYR A 132 18.35 5.39 -0.94
CA TYR A 132 18.54 5.12 0.48
C TYR A 132 18.18 6.36 1.29
N ASN A 133 17.27 6.20 2.23
CA ASN A 133 16.88 7.22 3.19
C ASN A 133 16.92 6.62 4.59
N ASN A 134 17.47 7.36 5.54
CA ASN A 134 17.45 7.00 6.97
C ASN A 134 16.78 8.12 7.79
N GLU A 135 16.91 8.04 9.10
CA GLU A 135 16.41 9.04 10.05
C GLU A 135 16.80 10.48 9.68
N ALA A 136 18.02 10.70 9.16
CA ALA A 136 18.51 12.01 8.76
C ALA A 136 17.86 12.55 7.48
N ASN A 137 17.20 11.71 6.69
CA ASN A 137 16.58 12.09 5.42
C ASN A 137 15.04 12.12 5.50
N PHE A 138 14.43 11.48 6.50
CA PHE A 138 12.97 11.45 6.62
C PHE A 138 12.42 12.81 7.03
N THR A 139 12.00 13.62 6.05
CA THR A 139 11.47 14.98 6.27
C THR A 139 10.10 14.99 6.94
N LEU A 140 9.38 13.86 6.91
CA LEU A 140 8.00 13.71 7.40
C LEU A 140 6.98 14.63 6.72
N GLN A 141 7.39 15.37 5.70
CA GLN A 141 6.51 16.22 4.90
C GLN A 141 5.95 15.43 3.72
N GLU A 142 4.62 15.36 3.62
CA GLU A 142 3.91 14.58 2.60
C GLU A 142 4.42 14.82 1.18
N ALA A 143 4.55 16.08 0.78
CA ALA A 143 4.93 16.48 -0.57
C ALA A 143 6.39 16.14 -0.94
N GLN A 144 7.27 15.95 0.05
CA GLN A 144 8.68 15.62 -0.15
C GLN A 144 8.92 14.12 0.02
N ALA A 145 8.36 13.52 1.06
CA ALA A 145 8.54 12.10 1.35
C ALA A 145 7.84 11.20 0.33
N THR A 146 6.65 11.59 -0.17
CA THR A 146 5.89 10.75 -1.10
C THR A 146 6.63 10.52 -2.42
N PRO A 147 7.15 11.56 -3.11
CA PRO A 147 7.89 11.37 -4.35
C PRO A 147 9.21 10.61 -4.21
N GLU A 148 9.80 10.61 -3.01
CA GLU A 148 11.08 9.97 -2.73
C GLU A 148 10.92 8.49 -2.33
N LEU A 149 9.89 8.17 -1.54
CA LEU A 149 9.74 6.85 -0.93
C LEU A 149 8.75 5.92 -1.65
N TYR A 150 7.90 6.43 -2.54
CA TYR A 150 6.85 5.64 -3.19
C TYR A 150 7.09 5.44 -4.70
N LEU A 151 6.71 4.26 -5.18
CA LEU A 151 6.75 3.89 -6.58
C LEU A 151 5.90 4.85 -7.41
N LYS A 152 6.43 5.25 -8.59
CA LYS A 152 5.84 6.30 -9.44
C LYS A 152 5.50 7.56 -8.64
N ARG A 153 6.34 7.92 -7.67
CA ARG A 153 6.20 9.12 -6.84
C ARG A 153 4.83 9.23 -6.14
N GLY A 154 4.21 8.09 -5.79
CA GLY A 154 2.89 8.02 -5.15
C GLY A 154 1.69 8.15 -6.11
N THR A 155 1.90 8.12 -7.43
CA THR A 155 0.82 8.31 -8.43
C THR A 155 0.30 7.01 -9.07
N LEU A 156 0.69 5.87 -8.53
CA LEU A 156 0.33 4.57 -9.11
C LEU A 156 -1.17 4.25 -8.95
N THR A 157 -1.80 3.78 -10.03
CA THR A 157 -3.23 3.45 -10.05
C THR A 157 -3.53 2.22 -10.92
N SER A 158 -4.74 1.67 -10.79
CA SER A 158 -5.33 0.81 -11.83
C SER A 158 -5.42 1.56 -13.17
N LYS A 159 -5.50 0.81 -14.28
CA LYS A 159 -5.59 1.35 -15.66
C LYS A 159 -6.74 2.34 -15.89
N ASP A 160 -7.79 2.25 -15.08
CA ASP A 160 -8.97 3.10 -15.15
C ASP A 160 -8.98 4.23 -14.10
N LEU A 161 -7.87 4.41 -13.37
CA LEU A 161 -7.70 5.37 -12.26
C LEU A 161 -8.68 5.15 -11.09
N GLY A 162 -9.43 4.05 -11.10
CA GLY A 162 -10.47 3.75 -10.13
C GLY A 162 -9.93 3.36 -8.76
N LEU A 163 -8.70 2.83 -8.69
CA LEU A 163 -8.06 2.35 -7.49
C LEU A 163 -6.63 2.89 -7.39
N ILE A 164 -6.31 3.53 -6.27
CA ILE A 164 -4.99 4.08 -5.96
C ILE A 164 -4.15 3.01 -5.29
N VAL A 165 -2.89 2.87 -5.70
CA VAL A 165 -1.99 1.82 -5.22
C VAL A 165 -0.78 2.46 -4.53
N LEU A 166 -0.63 2.17 -3.24
CA LEU A 166 0.53 2.58 -2.46
C LEU A 166 1.56 1.45 -2.46
N ALA A 167 2.74 1.72 -3.00
CA ALA A 167 3.87 0.79 -3.03
C ALA A 167 5.17 1.56 -2.76
N GLY A 168 6.03 1.04 -1.88
CA GLY A 168 7.32 1.64 -1.56
C GLY A 168 8.34 1.45 -2.69
N SER A 169 9.21 2.44 -2.87
CA SER A 169 10.33 2.44 -3.82
C SER A 169 11.52 3.16 -3.17
N THR A 170 12.08 2.53 -2.14
CA THR A 170 13.21 2.96 -1.31
C THR A 170 13.92 1.71 -0.81
N LEU A 171 15.17 1.79 -0.36
CA LEU A 171 15.85 0.67 0.30
C LEU A 171 15.04 0.20 1.52
N GLY A 172 14.60 -1.07 1.52
CA GLY A 172 13.62 -1.65 2.46
C GLY A 172 12.17 -1.71 1.92
N GLY A 173 11.90 -1.10 0.78
CA GLY A 173 10.63 -1.11 0.05
C GLY A 173 9.42 -0.70 0.89
N GLY A 174 8.31 -1.44 0.72
CA GLY A 174 7.06 -1.21 1.47
C GLY A 174 7.22 -1.28 2.99
N THR A 175 8.25 -1.96 3.51
CA THR A 175 8.45 -2.07 4.97
C THR A 175 8.88 -0.75 5.60
N VAL A 176 9.47 0.16 4.83
CA VAL A 176 9.84 1.51 5.30
C VAL A 176 8.60 2.40 5.41
N VAL A 177 7.64 2.27 4.49
CA VAL A 177 6.48 3.18 4.36
C VAL A 177 5.14 2.61 4.84
N ASN A 178 5.07 1.33 5.24
CA ASN A 178 3.84 0.77 5.79
C ASN A 178 3.51 1.29 7.21
N TRP A 179 2.44 0.78 7.80
CA TRP A 179 1.96 1.22 9.10
C TRP A 179 2.22 0.22 10.23
N THR A 180 3.26 -0.63 10.11
CA THR A 180 3.74 -1.61 11.11
C THR A 180 2.79 -2.75 11.49
N THR A 181 1.60 -2.81 10.92
CA THR A 181 0.62 -3.87 11.18
C THR A 181 1.19 -5.25 10.85
N SER A 182 1.17 -6.14 11.83
CA SER A 182 1.85 -7.44 11.78
C SER A 182 0.88 -8.57 12.12
N PHE A 183 0.27 -9.15 11.08
CA PHE A 183 -0.58 -10.34 11.19
C PHE A 183 0.08 -11.54 10.52
N ARG A 184 0.01 -12.70 11.16
CA ARG A 184 0.21 -13.97 10.46
C ARG A 184 -0.95 -14.18 9.48
N ALA A 185 -0.69 -14.91 8.40
CA ALA A 185 -1.79 -15.42 7.58
C ALA A 185 -2.66 -16.34 8.46
N PRO A 186 -3.99 -16.19 8.50
CA PRO A 186 -4.85 -17.04 9.31
C PRO A 186 -4.83 -18.49 8.83
N ASP A 187 -5.00 -19.45 9.73
CA ASP A 187 -4.95 -20.89 9.41
C ASP A 187 -5.95 -21.29 8.32
N TYR A 188 -7.19 -20.79 8.38
CA TYR A 188 -8.20 -21.05 7.34
C TYR A 188 -7.79 -20.56 5.93
N VAL A 189 -6.93 -19.54 5.85
CA VAL A 189 -6.36 -19.04 4.58
C VAL A 189 -5.21 -19.94 4.14
N LEU A 190 -4.37 -20.39 5.06
CA LEU A 190 -3.29 -21.33 4.78
C LEU A 190 -3.83 -22.68 4.27
N GLU A 191 -4.91 -23.18 4.88
CA GLU A 191 -5.65 -24.36 4.41
C GLU A 191 -6.22 -24.14 2.99
N GLU A 192 -6.80 -22.97 2.72
CA GLU A 192 -7.28 -22.62 1.38
C GLU A 192 -6.11 -22.55 0.36
N TRP A 193 -4.93 -22.10 0.80
CA TRP A 193 -3.72 -22.08 -0.04
C TRP A 193 -3.25 -23.49 -0.39
N GLU A 194 -3.25 -24.43 0.55
CA GLU A 194 -2.94 -25.85 0.26
C GLU A 194 -3.92 -26.43 -0.78
N GLN A 195 -5.23 -26.20 -0.57
CA GLN A 195 -6.26 -26.71 -1.47
C GLN A 195 -6.15 -26.13 -2.88
N SER A 196 -5.95 -24.82 -3.00
CA SER A 196 -5.97 -24.12 -4.30
C SER A 196 -4.66 -24.23 -5.09
N SER A 197 -3.53 -24.41 -4.42
CA SER A 197 -2.21 -24.52 -5.06
C SER A 197 -1.78 -25.96 -5.35
N GLY A 198 -2.39 -26.94 -4.68
CA GLY A 198 -1.96 -28.33 -4.69
C GLY A 198 -0.72 -28.61 -3.84
N LEU A 199 -0.16 -27.59 -3.20
CA LEU A 199 0.98 -27.70 -2.29
C LEU A 199 0.51 -28.16 -0.90
N LYS A 200 1.44 -28.68 -0.10
CA LYS A 200 1.23 -29.08 1.29
C LYS A 200 2.05 -28.21 2.23
N GLU A 201 1.85 -28.37 3.53
CA GLU A 201 2.70 -27.76 4.56
C GLU A 201 2.69 -26.22 4.62
N PHE A 202 1.59 -25.56 4.18
CA PHE A 202 1.37 -24.17 4.58
C PHE A 202 0.90 -24.10 6.04
N THR A 203 0.14 -25.09 6.48
CA THR A 203 -0.26 -25.26 7.88
C THR A 203 0.81 -25.98 8.72
N GLY A 204 1.86 -26.48 8.07
CA GLY A 204 2.94 -27.24 8.69
C GLY A 204 3.87 -26.42 9.59
N SER A 205 4.66 -27.13 10.40
CA SER A 205 5.57 -26.51 11.39
C SER A 205 6.62 -25.61 10.75
N ALA A 206 7.14 -25.96 9.57
CA ALA A 206 8.20 -25.18 8.90
C ALA A 206 7.80 -23.72 8.61
N LEU A 207 6.53 -23.47 8.25
CA LEU A 207 6.05 -22.10 8.06
C LEU A 207 5.81 -21.40 9.40
N GLN A 208 5.33 -22.11 10.42
CA GLN A 208 5.15 -21.55 11.77
C GLN A 208 6.48 -21.18 12.43
N ASP A 209 7.51 -22.01 12.27
CA ASP A 209 8.88 -21.73 12.72
C ASP A 209 9.44 -20.50 12.00
N SER A 210 9.15 -20.38 10.69
CA SER A 210 9.53 -19.20 9.91
C SER A 210 8.81 -17.94 10.37
N PHE A 211 7.51 -18.01 10.70
CA PHE A 211 6.81 -16.89 11.33
C PHE A 211 7.44 -16.51 12.66
N ALA A 212 7.75 -17.48 13.53
CA ALA A 212 8.37 -17.23 14.81
C ALA A 212 9.75 -16.57 14.68
N ALA A 213 10.59 -17.05 13.75
CA ALA A 213 11.90 -16.48 13.46
C ALA A 213 11.80 -15.02 13.00
N VAL A 214 10.90 -14.74 12.05
CA VAL A 214 10.65 -13.38 11.54
C VAL A 214 10.11 -12.47 12.64
N GLU A 215 9.09 -12.90 13.37
CA GLU A 215 8.48 -12.11 14.45
C GLU A 215 9.51 -11.72 15.50
N LYS A 216 10.41 -12.64 15.86
CA LYS A 216 11.54 -12.37 16.74
C LYS A 216 12.49 -11.34 16.13
N ARG A 217 12.90 -11.53 14.86
CA ARG A 217 13.89 -10.68 14.21
C ARG A 217 13.42 -9.24 14.01
N ILE A 218 12.14 -9.05 13.67
CA ILE A 218 11.55 -7.72 13.47
C ILE A 218 10.85 -7.18 14.73
N ASN A 219 10.99 -7.88 15.87
CA ASN A 219 10.46 -7.46 17.16
C ASN A 219 8.95 -7.16 17.12
N VAL A 220 8.14 -8.14 16.73
CA VAL A 220 6.67 -8.02 16.74
C VAL A 220 6.15 -8.10 18.17
N ASN A 221 5.57 -7.02 18.67
CA ASN A 221 5.03 -6.90 20.03
C ASN A 221 3.74 -6.07 20.08
N THR A 222 3.20 -5.88 21.29
CA THR A 222 2.08 -4.96 21.59
C THR A 222 2.47 -3.79 22.47
N ASP A 223 3.72 -3.72 22.94
CA ASP A 223 4.22 -2.69 23.88
C ASP A 223 4.10 -1.28 23.28
N ASN A 224 4.13 -1.20 21.95
CA ASN A 224 4.01 0.04 21.20
C ASN A 224 2.60 0.24 20.60
N SER A 225 1.56 -0.41 21.09
CA SER A 225 0.22 -0.42 20.46
C SER A 225 -0.89 0.28 21.25
N GLN A 226 -0.55 1.21 22.15
CA GLN A 226 -1.56 2.05 22.77
C GLN A 226 -2.27 2.93 21.72
N HIS A 227 -3.56 3.11 21.93
CA HIS A 227 -4.43 3.79 20.99
C HIS A 227 -4.29 5.30 21.09
N ASN A 228 -4.11 5.95 19.94
CA ASN A 228 -4.46 7.37 19.80
C ASN A 228 -6.00 7.52 19.80
N ARG A 229 -6.49 8.76 19.79
CA ARG A 229 -7.94 9.03 19.81
C ARG A 229 -8.69 8.33 18.68
N GLN A 230 -8.17 8.34 17.46
CA GLN A 230 -8.84 7.72 16.31
C GLN A 230 -8.97 6.20 16.44
N ASN A 231 -7.93 5.51 16.93
CA ASN A 231 -7.97 4.07 17.18
C ASN A 231 -8.89 3.73 18.36
N GLN A 232 -8.91 4.57 19.40
CA GLN A 232 -9.85 4.41 20.51
C GLN A 232 -11.30 4.50 20.04
N LEU A 233 -11.62 5.41 19.12
CA LEU A 233 -12.97 5.53 18.55
C LEU A 233 -13.42 4.26 17.81
N LEU A 234 -12.52 3.53 17.15
CA LEU A 234 -12.87 2.24 16.56
C LEU A 234 -13.17 1.20 17.65
N ALA A 235 -12.30 1.12 18.66
CA ALA A 235 -12.47 0.19 19.78
C ALA A 235 -13.79 0.47 20.53
N ASP A 236 -14.06 1.72 20.91
CA ASP A 236 -15.28 2.15 21.61
C ASP A 236 -16.52 1.83 20.78
N GLY A 237 -16.48 2.14 19.47
CA GLY A 237 -17.58 1.90 18.56
C GLY A 237 -17.89 0.41 18.38
N CYS A 238 -16.86 -0.43 18.26
CA CYS A 238 -17.00 -1.87 18.21
C CYS A 238 -17.52 -2.43 19.54
N GLN A 239 -16.95 -2.02 20.67
CA GLN A 239 -17.36 -2.46 22.00
C GLN A 239 -18.85 -2.16 22.27
N ALA A 240 -19.30 -0.94 21.96
CA ALA A 240 -20.69 -0.53 22.15
C ALA A 240 -21.69 -1.30 21.26
N LEU A 241 -21.24 -1.83 20.12
CA LEU A 241 -22.05 -2.66 19.22
C LEU A 241 -21.92 -4.17 19.51
N GLY A 242 -21.09 -4.57 20.48
CA GLY A 242 -20.74 -5.97 20.72
C GLY A 242 -19.94 -6.61 19.59
N TYR A 243 -19.27 -5.81 18.76
CA TYR A 243 -18.36 -6.31 17.73
C TYR A 243 -17.02 -6.67 18.35
N HIS A 244 -16.40 -7.73 17.84
CA HIS A 244 -15.00 -8.03 18.14
C HIS A 244 -14.12 -6.81 17.85
N HIS A 245 -13.19 -6.50 18.75
CA HIS A 245 -12.09 -5.58 18.51
C HIS A 245 -10.83 -6.07 19.23
N GLY A 246 -9.66 -5.73 18.69
CA GLY A 246 -8.38 -6.16 19.23
C GLY A 246 -7.30 -5.10 19.12
N VAL A 247 -6.23 -5.30 19.91
CA VAL A 247 -5.01 -4.49 19.83
C VAL A 247 -4.08 -5.10 18.78
N LEU A 248 -3.63 -4.27 17.83
CA LEU A 248 -2.75 -4.70 16.75
C LEU A 248 -1.34 -5.00 17.26
N ARG A 249 -0.75 -6.10 16.79
CA ARG A 249 0.68 -6.37 16.93
C ARG A 249 1.48 -5.54 15.91
N ARG A 250 2.64 -5.03 16.33
CA ARG A 250 3.47 -4.10 15.56
C ARG A 250 4.94 -4.46 15.62
N ASN A 251 5.67 -4.25 14.53
CA ASN A 251 7.14 -4.39 14.47
C ASN A 251 7.85 -3.07 14.82
N ALA A 252 7.77 -2.67 16.08
CA ALA A 252 8.35 -1.42 16.57
C ALA A 252 8.92 -1.57 17.98
N ILE A 253 10.05 -0.92 18.24
CA ILE A 253 10.70 -0.84 19.56
C ILE A 253 10.86 0.63 19.95
N ASP A 254 10.77 0.92 21.25
CA ASP A 254 10.97 2.26 21.81
C ASP A 254 10.22 3.37 21.07
N CYS A 255 9.07 3.10 20.46
CA CYS A 255 8.37 4.08 19.62
C CYS A 255 7.82 5.23 20.46
N GLN A 256 7.37 4.93 21.68
CA GLN A 256 6.73 5.85 22.62
C GLN A 256 5.60 6.69 21.97
N GLN A 257 5.09 6.23 20.82
CA GLN A 257 3.97 6.82 20.10
C GLN A 257 4.20 8.30 19.72
N ARG A 258 5.48 8.66 19.53
CA ARG A 258 5.96 10.04 19.35
C ARG A 258 5.41 10.77 18.12
N CYS A 259 4.85 10.05 17.15
CA CYS A 259 4.34 10.63 15.90
C CYS A 259 3.28 9.74 15.25
N GLY A 260 2.68 10.22 14.16
CA GLY A 260 1.78 9.46 13.28
C GLY A 260 2.24 9.44 11.83
N THR A 261 3.54 9.45 11.55
CA THR A 261 4.10 9.71 10.21
C THR A 261 4.82 8.52 9.59
N CYS A 262 4.58 7.26 10.02
CA CYS A 262 5.41 6.14 9.53
C CYS A 262 5.22 5.83 8.02
N GLY A 263 4.23 6.44 7.36
CA GLY A 263 4.14 6.50 5.90
C GLY A 263 5.29 7.24 5.22
N PHE A 264 5.97 8.12 5.95
CA PHE A 264 7.03 9.01 5.45
C PHE A 264 8.42 8.61 5.98
N GLY A 265 8.56 7.37 6.45
CA GLY A 265 9.73 6.88 7.16
C GLY A 265 9.67 7.10 8.67
N CYS A 266 10.47 6.33 9.41
CA CYS A 266 10.52 6.42 10.86
C CYS A 266 11.73 7.25 11.30
N ARG A 267 11.52 8.53 11.60
CA ARG A 267 12.59 9.44 12.04
C ARG A 267 13.25 9.04 13.36
N TYR A 268 12.56 8.25 14.18
CA TYR A 268 13.06 7.86 15.50
C TYR A 268 13.74 6.47 15.52
N GLY A 269 13.91 5.82 14.36
CA GLY A 269 14.49 4.48 14.28
C GLY A 269 13.71 3.36 14.97
N ALA A 270 12.53 3.65 15.51
CA ALA A 270 11.70 2.69 16.23
C ALA A 270 11.18 1.55 15.35
N LYS A 271 10.89 1.85 14.08
CA LYS A 271 10.28 0.91 13.15
C LYS A 271 11.28 -0.14 12.67
N GLN A 272 11.00 -1.40 12.99
CA GLN A 272 11.83 -2.55 12.64
C GLN A 272 11.54 -3.04 11.21
N SER A 273 11.70 -2.14 10.24
CA SER A 273 11.63 -2.44 8.80
C SER A 273 12.77 -3.36 8.36
N THR A 274 12.71 -3.94 7.15
CA THR A 274 13.84 -4.73 6.63
C THR A 274 15.11 -3.91 6.50
N LEU A 275 15.01 -2.59 6.31
CA LEU A 275 16.15 -1.67 6.30
C LEU A 275 16.96 -1.71 7.61
N LYS A 276 16.29 -1.80 8.75
CA LYS A 276 16.94 -1.84 10.09
C LYS A 276 17.25 -3.24 10.56
N THR A 277 16.63 -4.24 9.94
CA THR A 277 16.73 -5.64 10.35
C THR A 277 17.55 -6.43 9.33
N TYR A 278 16.90 -7.19 8.46
CA TYR A 278 17.56 -8.13 7.56
C TYR A 278 18.55 -7.50 6.55
N LEU A 279 18.30 -6.27 6.06
CA LEU A 279 19.27 -5.61 5.17
C LEU A 279 20.49 -5.10 5.92
N GLN A 280 20.33 -4.71 7.19
CA GLN A 280 21.46 -4.39 8.05
C GLN A 280 22.28 -5.67 8.31
N ASP A 281 21.63 -6.79 8.64
CA ASP A 281 22.31 -8.07 8.80
C ASP A 281 23.06 -8.47 7.54
N ALA A 282 22.42 -8.33 6.38
CA ALA A 282 23.04 -8.64 5.10
C ALA A 282 24.31 -7.80 4.88
N TYR A 283 24.20 -6.48 5.11
CA TYR A 283 25.32 -5.55 4.95
C TYR A 283 26.47 -5.87 5.93
N ASP A 284 26.16 -6.14 7.20
CA ASP A 284 27.14 -6.48 8.23
C ASP A 284 27.86 -7.80 7.91
N HIS A 285 27.24 -8.69 7.12
CA HIS A 285 27.82 -9.93 6.61
C HIS A 285 28.35 -9.81 5.17
N GLY A 286 28.61 -8.58 4.69
CA GLY A 286 29.34 -8.33 3.45
C GLY A 286 28.49 -8.26 2.18
N ALA A 287 27.16 -8.24 2.28
CA ALA A 287 26.30 -8.02 1.12
C ALA A 287 26.54 -6.62 0.52
N ARG A 288 26.61 -6.57 -0.81
CA ARG A 288 26.77 -5.31 -1.56
C ARG A 288 25.41 -4.81 -2.02
N ILE A 289 25.05 -3.59 -1.61
CA ILE A 289 23.73 -3.02 -1.89
C ILE A 289 23.88 -1.89 -2.92
N ILE A 290 23.12 -1.95 -4.01
CA ILE A 290 23.11 -0.93 -5.06
C ILE A 290 21.71 -0.33 -5.13
N VAL A 291 21.61 0.99 -4.91
CA VAL A 291 20.37 1.76 -4.97
C VAL A 291 20.25 2.51 -6.29
N ARG A 292 19.07 3.08 -6.58
CA ARG A 292 18.76 3.76 -7.86
C ARG A 292 19.06 2.86 -9.07
N CYS A 293 18.82 1.57 -8.90
CA CYS A 293 19.15 0.51 -9.84
C CYS A 293 17.87 -0.16 -10.34
N ASN A 294 17.55 0.07 -11.61
CA ASN A 294 16.41 -0.57 -12.26
C ASN A 294 16.85 -1.91 -12.88
N ALA A 295 16.35 -3.02 -12.37
CA ALA A 295 16.54 -4.33 -13.02
C ALA A 295 15.71 -4.41 -14.31
N ASP A 296 16.40 -4.61 -15.43
CA ASP A 296 15.81 -4.55 -16.76
C ASP A 296 15.31 -5.93 -17.20
N LYS A 297 16.16 -6.96 -17.01
CA LYS A 297 15.82 -8.37 -17.28
C LYS A 297 16.75 -9.34 -16.52
N VAL A 298 16.24 -10.54 -16.28
CA VAL A 298 17.04 -11.71 -15.90
C VAL A 298 17.75 -12.24 -17.15
N LEU A 299 18.98 -12.72 -16.98
CA LEU A 299 19.76 -13.40 -17.99
C LEU A 299 19.59 -14.92 -17.80
N ILE A 300 19.19 -15.61 -18.86
CA ILE A 300 18.89 -17.04 -18.85
C ILE A 300 19.63 -17.71 -20.01
N GLU A 301 20.35 -18.78 -19.71
CA GLU A 301 21.10 -19.60 -20.66
C GLU A 301 20.72 -21.06 -20.41
N ASP A 302 20.34 -21.80 -21.46
CA ASP A 302 19.98 -23.23 -21.39
C ASP A 302 19.01 -23.61 -20.25
N GLY A 303 18.02 -22.75 -19.99
CA GLY A 303 17.02 -22.96 -18.94
C GLY A 303 17.54 -22.71 -17.51
N GLN A 304 18.69 -22.07 -17.36
CA GLN A 304 19.29 -21.69 -16.07
C GLN A 304 19.43 -20.17 -15.99
N ALA A 305 19.09 -19.58 -14.83
CA ALA A 305 19.42 -18.19 -14.57
C ALA A 305 20.93 -18.02 -14.33
N VAL A 306 21.52 -17.02 -15.01
CA VAL A 306 22.97 -16.72 -14.94
C VAL A 306 23.28 -15.30 -14.48
N GLY A 307 22.24 -14.49 -14.24
CA GLY A 307 22.41 -13.15 -13.70
C GLY A 307 21.27 -12.19 -14.01
N VAL A 308 21.54 -10.91 -13.81
CA VAL A 308 20.59 -9.81 -14.04
C VAL A 308 21.30 -8.68 -14.80
N LYS A 309 20.62 -8.15 -15.82
CA LYS A 309 20.99 -6.87 -16.43
C LYS A 309 20.15 -5.76 -15.82
N ALA A 310 20.81 -4.67 -15.46
CA ALA A 310 20.20 -3.52 -14.80
C ALA A 310 20.79 -2.20 -15.31
N THR A 311 20.08 -1.11 -15.02
CA THR A 311 20.49 0.27 -15.29
C THR A 311 20.56 1.04 -13.97
N VAL A 312 21.72 1.61 -13.66
CA VAL A 312 21.93 2.42 -12.45
C VAL A 312 21.91 3.90 -12.82
N THR A 313 21.21 4.73 -12.04
CA THR A 313 21.21 6.19 -12.20
C THR A 313 22.08 6.84 -11.13
N ASP A 314 23.12 7.57 -11.56
CA ASP A 314 23.85 8.47 -10.68
C ASP A 314 23.02 9.75 -10.45
N THR A 315 22.59 9.96 -9.21
CA THR A 315 21.74 11.10 -8.85
C THR A 315 22.48 12.43 -8.87
N ALA A 316 23.81 12.44 -8.72
CA ALA A 316 24.59 13.68 -8.74
C ALA A 316 24.72 14.24 -10.16
N THR A 317 24.85 13.37 -11.16
CA THR A 317 25.07 13.77 -12.56
C THR A 317 23.86 13.55 -13.47
N GLY A 318 22.88 12.75 -13.04
CA GLY A 318 21.76 12.30 -13.87
C GLY A 318 22.14 11.25 -14.92
N LYS A 319 23.42 10.83 -14.97
CA LYS A 319 23.90 9.83 -15.93
C LYS A 319 23.43 8.43 -15.55
N THR A 320 23.27 7.58 -16.56
CA THR A 320 22.91 6.18 -16.40
C THR A 320 24.04 5.26 -16.84
N TYR A 321 24.23 4.16 -16.11
CA TYR A 321 25.26 3.16 -16.37
C TYR A 321 24.65 1.77 -16.49
N ASN A 322 25.19 0.96 -17.40
CA ASN A 322 24.82 -0.46 -17.51
C ASN A 322 25.49 -1.25 -16.38
N LEU A 323 24.70 -2.07 -15.69
CA LEU A 323 25.17 -3.02 -14.70
C LEU A 323 24.80 -4.44 -15.13
N THR A 324 25.76 -5.35 -15.12
CA THR A 324 25.49 -6.79 -15.20
C THR A 324 25.94 -7.45 -13.92
N VAL A 325 25.05 -8.19 -13.27
CA VAL A 325 25.41 -9.03 -12.11
C VAL A 325 25.32 -10.48 -12.54
N ARG A 326 26.43 -11.21 -12.54
CA ARG A 326 26.48 -12.65 -12.79
C ARG A 326 26.27 -13.39 -11.48
N ALA A 327 25.29 -14.27 -11.45
CA ALA A 327 24.96 -15.11 -10.30
C ALA A 327 24.15 -16.32 -10.77
N LYS A 328 24.42 -17.49 -10.22
CA LYS A 328 23.66 -18.72 -10.54
C LYS A 328 22.31 -18.77 -9.81
N THR A 329 22.19 -18.01 -8.72
CA THR A 329 20.97 -17.85 -7.94
C THR A 329 20.45 -16.44 -8.11
N VAL A 330 19.32 -16.29 -8.82
CA VAL A 330 18.66 -15.01 -9.04
C VAL A 330 17.35 -15.00 -8.26
N ILE A 331 17.19 -14.03 -7.35
CA ILE A 331 15.99 -13.85 -6.55
C ILE A 331 15.26 -12.60 -7.02
N VAL A 332 14.04 -12.76 -7.51
CA VAL A 332 13.13 -11.69 -7.89
C VAL A 332 12.19 -11.38 -6.73
N ALA A 333 12.36 -10.22 -6.11
CA ALA A 333 11.60 -9.74 -4.95
C ALA A 333 11.10 -8.29 -5.13
N ALA A 334 10.73 -7.94 -6.36
CA ALA A 334 10.32 -6.59 -6.76
C ALA A 334 8.83 -6.29 -6.49
N GLY A 335 8.13 -7.19 -5.79
CA GLY A 335 6.72 -7.09 -5.41
C GLY A 335 5.77 -7.50 -6.53
N ALA A 336 4.50 -7.73 -6.18
CA ALA A 336 3.47 -8.25 -7.09
C ALA A 336 3.11 -7.37 -8.29
N ILE A 337 3.74 -6.21 -8.45
CA ILE A 337 3.64 -5.39 -9.66
C ILE A 337 4.88 -5.58 -10.54
N ASN A 338 6.09 -5.46 -9.98
CA ASN A 338 7.31 -5.42 -10.78
C ASN A 338 7.97 -6.80 -10.96
N SER A 339 7.74 -7.76 -10.06
CA SER A 339 8.22 -9.14 -10.23
C SER A 339 7.66 -9.80 -11.48
N PRO A 340 6.32 -9.86 -11.71
CA PRO A 340 5.81 -10.40 -12.97
C PRO A 340 6.27 -9.57 -14.18
N ALA A 341 6.41 -8.24 -14.03
CA ALA A 341 6.88 -7.38 -15.10
C ALA A 341 8.32 -7.68 -15.51
N LEU A 342 9.21 -7.95 -14.54
CA LEU A 342 10.59 -8.35 -14.78
C LEU A 342 10.65 -9.71 -15.48
N LEU A 343 9.85 -10.69 -15.03
CA LEU A 343 9.79 -12.01 -15.68
C LEU A 343 9.29 -11.89 -17.13
N LEU A 344 8.27 -11.08 -17.39
CA LEU A 344 7.77 -10.81 -18.76
C LEU A 344 8.83 -10.11 -19.63
N ARG A 345 9.56 -9.12 -19.10
CA ARG A 345 10.69 -8.47 -19.83
C ARG A 345 11.85 -9.45 -20.10
N SER A 346 11.96 -10.49 -19.28
CA SER A 346 12.94 -11.57 -19.43
C SER A 346 12.46 -12.67 -20.40
N ARG A 347 11.31 -12.48 -21.05
CA ARG A 347 10.72 -13.36 -22.07
C ARG A 347 10.33 -14.75 -21.58
N LEU A 348 9.97 -14.89 -20.30
CA LEU A 348 9.36 -16.12 -19.82
C LEU A 348 7.93 -16.25 -20.37
N GLU A 349 7.56 -17.46 -20.80
CA GLU A 349 6.31 -17.73 -21.53
C GLU A 349 5.20 -18.34 -20.66
N ASN A 350 5.46 -18.58 -19.36
CA ASN A 350 4.46 -19.14 -18.47
C ASN A 350 3.20 -18.24 -18.44
N PRO A 351 2.02 -18.75 -18.84
CA PRO A 351 0.82 -17.93 -19.02
C PRO A 351 0.21 -17.42 -17.70
N ASN A 352 0.70 -17.91 -16.56
CA ASN A 352 0.28 -17.47 -15.23
C ASN A 352 1.01 -16.21 -14.75
N ILE A 353 2.13 -15.82 -15.38
CA ILE A 353 2.89 -14.62 -15.00
C ILE A 353 2.00 -13.39 -15.14
N GLY A 354 1.85 -12.66 -14.03
CA GLY A 354 1.04 -11.45 -13.96
C GLY A 354 -0.45 -11.70 -13.73
N ARG A 355 -0.97 -12.93 -13.74
CA ARG A 355 -2.39 -13.22 -13.48
C ARG A 355 -2.69 -13.25 -11.98
N HIS A 356 -3.96 -13.43 -11.59
CA HIS A 356 -4.35 -13.65 -10.19
C HIS A 356 -4.00 -12.50 -9.23
N LEU A 357 -3.86 -11.27 -9.73
CA LEU A 357 -3.55 -10.12 -8.89
C LEU A 357 -4.64 -9.92 -7.84
N LYS A 358 -4.24 -9.91 -6.57
CA LYS A 358 -5.08 -9.57 -5.42
C LYS A 358 -4.61 -8.26 -4.82
N LEU A 359 -5.57 -7.40 -4.44
CA LEU A 359 -5.27 -6.05 -3.97
C LEU A 359 -5.84 -5.71 -2.60
N HIS A 360 -6.69 -6.51 -1.97
CA HIS A 360 -7.46 -6.07 -0.79
C HIS A 360 -8.07 -4.67 -0.99
N PRO A 361 -9.07 -4.50 -1.89
CA PRO A 361 -9.62 -3.19 -2.20
C PRO A 361 -10.22 -2.54 -0.96
N VAL A 362 -9.78 -1.33 -0.67
CA VAL A 362 -10.16 -0.55 0.51
C VAL A 362 -11.01 0.64 0.12
N SER A 363 -12.13 0.84 0.83
CA SER A 363 -12.82 2.14 0.87
C SER A 363 -12.83 2.66 2.30
N ILE A 364 -13.14 3.94 2.45
CA ILE A 364 -13.12 4.62 3.75
C ILE A 364 -14.48 5.24 4.06
N ILE A 365 -14.73 5.40 5.36
CA ILE A 365 -15.82 6.20 5.88
C ILE A 365 -15.32 7.02 7.06
N SER A 366 -15.84 8.24 7.21
CA SER A 366 -15.35 9.19 8.18
C SER A 366 -16.46 9.69 9.09
N GLY A 367 -16.25 9.56 10.39
CA GLY A 367 -17.04 10.22 11.42
C GLY A 367 -16.49 11.62 11.70
N ILE A 368 -17.38 12.59 11.85
CA ILE A 368 -17.05 13.91 12.38
C ILE A 368 -17.44 13.90 13.86
N TYR A 369 -16.53 14.29 14.72
CA TYR A 369 -16.68 14.25 16.16
C TYR A 369 -16.83 15.67 16.75
N PRO A 370 -17.45 15.81 17.93
CA PRO A 370 -17.48 17.09 18.64
C PRO A 370 -16.08 17.50 19.13
N GLU A 371 -15.28 16.52 19.55
CA GLU A 371 -13.91 16.71 20.03
C GLU A 371 -12.89 16.58 18.91
N LYS A 372 -11.69 17.13 19.14
CA LYS A 372 -10.54 16.98 18.24
C LYS A 372 -9.99 15.55 18.34
N VAL A 373 -9.82 14.93 17.19
CA VAL A 373 -9.33 13.56 16.98
C VAL A 373 -7.87 13.54 16.55
N TYR A 374 -7.45 14.49 15.72
CA TYR A 374 -6.12 14.59 15.12
C TYR A 374 -5.66 13.29 14.44
N PRO A 375 -6.23 12.93 13.28
CA PRO A 375 -5.99 11.62 12.64
C PRO A 375 -4.58 11.42 12.08
N TRP A 376 -3.69 12.41 12.27
CA TRP A 376 -2.26 12.40 11.94
C TRP A 376 -1.32 12.25 13.15
N GLN A 377 -1.84 12.13 14.37
CA GLN A 377 -1.04 12.02 15.59
C GLN A 377 -1.03 10.61 16.19
N GLY A 378 0.06 10.25 16.85
CA GLY A 378 0.21 8.98 17.57
C GLY A 378 0.18 7.74 16.66
N VAL A 379 0.00 6.57 17.27
CA VAL A 379 0.02 5.30 16.53
C VAL A 379 -1.09 5.24 15.48
N MET A 380 -0.70 5.06 14.22
CA MET A 380 -1.60 5.13 13.08
C MET A 380 -2.58 3.95 13.06
N GLN A 381 -2.09 2.72 13.23
CA GLN A 381 -2.88 1.50 13.33
C GLN A 381 -2.54 0.76 14.62
N SER A 382 -3.44 0.83 15.60
CA SER A 382 -3.33 0.10 16.85
C SER A 382 -4.60 -0.68 17.21
N ALA A 383 -5.74 -0.35 16.62
CA ALA A 383 -7.01 -1.05 16.79
C ALA A 383 -7.47 -1.70 15.47
N TYR A 384 -8.15 -2.83 15.58
CA TYR A 384 -8.80 -3.50 14.44
C TYR A 384 -10.04 -4.28 14.88
N SER A 385 -10.88 -4.66 13.92
CA SER A 385 -12.01 -5.58 14.11
C SER A 385 -12.10 -6.60 12.98
N ASP A 386 -12.07 -7.87 13.37
CA ASP A 386 -12.33 -9.03 12.51
C ASP A 386 -13.77 -9.54 12.56
N GLN A 387 -14.70 -8.76 13.12
CA GLN A 387 -16.10 -9.17 13.30
C GLN A 387 -16.75 -9.73 12.02
N PHE A 388 -16.32 -9.23 10.86
CA PHE A 388 -16.88 -9.58 9.56
C PHE A 388 -15.83 -10.19 8.62
N ALA A 389 -14.76 -10.79 9.16
CA ALA A 389 -13.75 -11.49 8.37
C ALA A 389 -14.32 -12.74 7.66
N HIS A 390 -15.40 -13.31 8.19
CA HIS A 390 -16.12 -14.48 7.68
C HIS A 390 -17.57 -14.13 7.29
N LEU A 391 -17.79 -12.99 6.65
CA LEU A 391 -19.12 -12.55 6.24
C LEU A 391 -19.77 -13.53 5.26
N ASP A 392 -18.97 -14.13 4.38
CA ASP A 392 -19.39 -15.13 3.39
C ASP A 392 -18.29 -16.19 3.24
N GLY A 393 -18.38 -17.23 4.08
CA GLY A 393 -17.36 -18.28 4.17
C GLY A 393 -16.01 -17.74 4.63
N ASN A 394 -14.95 -17.97 3.84
CA ASN A 394 -13.61 -17.46 4.11
C ASN A 394 -13.41 -16.00 3.65
N TYR A 395 -14.45 -15.32 3.19
CA TYR A 395 -14.39 -13.97 2.63
C TYR A 395 -15.17 -12.97 3.48
N GLY A 396 -14.65 -11.75 3.53
CA GLY A 396 -15.04 -10.75 4.51
C GLY A 396 -14.19 -9.50 4.42
N TYR A 397 -14.23 -8.70 5.48
CA TYR A 397 -13.38 -7.53 5.62
C TYR A 397 -12.98 -7.30 7.06
N LYS A 398 -11.90 -6.52 7.23
CA LYS A 398 -11.50 -5.96 8.52
C LYS A 398 -11.88 -4.49 8.59
N LEU A 399 -12.22 -4.04 9.79
CA LEU A 399 -12.21 -2.61 10.11
C LEU A 399 -10.87 -2.28 10.74
N GLU A 400 -10.22 -1.26 10.21
CA GLU A 400 -8.96 -0.73 10.74
C GLU A 400 -9.01 0.81 10.66
N VAL A 401 -7.97 1.45 11.17
CA VAL A 401 -7.83 2.91 11.15
C VAL A 401 -6.67 3.29 10.23
N PRO A 402 -6.80 4.23 9.28
CA PRO A 402 -5.67 4.75 8.52
C PRO A 402 -5.08 6.01 9.19
N PRO A 403 -3.79 6.33 8.99
CA PRO A 403 -3.32 7.70 9.17
C PRO A 403 -3.92 8.60 8.10
N VAL A 404 -4.29 9.82 8.48
CA VAL A 404 -4.85 10.79 7.55
C VAL A 404 -4.18 12.13 7.77
N HIS A 405 -3.19 12.45 6.92
CA HIS A 405 -2.51 13.74 6.90
C HIS A 405 -3.21 14.72 5.94
N PRO A 406 -2.96 16.04 6.04
CA PRO A 406 -3.64 17.06 5.25
C PRO A 406 -3.68 16.81 3.74
N GLY A 407 -2.57 16.40 3.12
CA GLY A 407 -2.50 16.08 1.69
C GLY A 407 -3.40 14.91 1.32
N LEU A 408 -3.28 13.79 2.04
CA LEU A 408 -4.12 12.62 1.85
C LEU A 408 -5.60 12.92 2.12
N GLN A 409 -5.91 13.72 3.14
CA GLN A 409 -7.27 14.18 3.44
C GLN A 409 -7.83 15.00 2.29
N GLY A 410 -7.06 15.96 1.76
CA GLY A 410 -7.44 16.76 0.60
C GLY A 410 -7.70 15.91 -0.63
N LEU A 411 -6.83 14.92 -0.87
CA LEU A 411 -6.98 13.96 -1.96
C LEU A 411 -8.28 13.15 -1.80
N ALA A 412 -8.56 12.64 -0.59
CA ALA A 412 -9.66 11.71 -0.32
C ALA A 412 -11.02 12.40 -0.25
N THR A 413 -11.08 13.59 0.35
CA THR A 413 -12.32 14.34 0.62
C THR A 413 -13.13 14.56 -0.65
N SER A 414 -14.40 14.14 -0.64
CA SER A 414 -15.32 14.37 -1.76
C SER A 414 -15.56 15.86 -1.98
N TRP A 415 -15.71 16.25 -3.24
CA TRP A 415 -15.98 17.62 -3.63
C TRP A 415 -17.41 17.72 -4.17
N TYR A 416 -18.25 18.53 -3.52
CA TYR A 416 -19.64 18.80 -3.93
C TYR A 416 -19.83 20.27 -4.34
N SER A 417 -19.13 21.17 -3.65
CA SER A 417 -19.01 22.59 -3.94
C SER A 417 -17.70 23.09 -3.32
N ALA A 418 -17.25 24.29 -3.70
CA ALA A 418 -16.06 24.88 -3.08
C ALA A 418 -16.25 25.15 -1.58
N ARG A 419 -17.48 25.52 -1.18
CA ARG A 419 -17.85 25.76 0.22
C ARG A 419 -17.75 24.48 1.05
N GLU A 420 -18.41 23.41 0.63
CA GLU A 420 -18.44 22.17 1.42
C GLU A 420 -17.09 21.47 1.51
N TYR A 421 -16.28 21.56 0.45
CA TYR A 421 -14.92 21.05 0.51
C TYR A 421 -14.09 21.81 1.55
N ARG A 422 -14.21 23.14 1.59
CA ARG A 422 -13.55 23.97 2.60
C ARG A 422 -14.06 23.67 4.01
N ASP A 423 -15.36 23.52 4.19
CA ASP A 423 -15.97 23.20 5.49
C ASP A 423 -15.48 21.84 6.00
N MET A 424 -15.40 20.83 5.11
CA MET A 424 -14.88 19.52 5.47
C MET A 424 -13.39 19.57 5.86
N MET A 425 -12.58 20.28 5.09
CA MET A 425 -11.15 20.42 5.39
C MET A 425 -10.93 21.19 6.69
N THR A 426 -11.69 22.25 6.96
CA THR A 426 -11.60 23.00 8.23
C THR A 426 -11.96 22.12 9.45
N ASN A 427 -12.79 21.09 9.26
CA ASN A 427 -13.11 20.10 10.30
C ASN A 427 -12.11 18.93 10.36
N ALA A 428 -11.02 18.92 9.60
CA ALA A 428 -10.06 17.81 9.57
C ALA A 428 -9.54 17.38 10.97
N PRO A 429 -9.26 18.28 11.93
CA PRO A 429 -8.90 17.89 13.29
C PRO A 429 -9.95 17.03 13.99
N ASN A 430 -11.23 17.18 13.65
CA ASN A 430 -12.35 16.50 14.29
C ASN A 430 -12.79 15.24 13.54
N ILE A 431 -12.07 14.84 12.49
CA ILE A 431 -12.42 13.68 11.67
C ILE A 431 -11.69 12.44 12.18
N GLY A 432 -12.46 11.38 12.43
CA GLY A 432 -11.95 10.02 12.57
C GLY A 432 -12.38 9.19 11.36
N THR A 433 -11.47 8.41 10.79
CA THR A 433 -11.70 7.60 9.59
C THR A 433 -11.49 6.13 9.90
N PHE A 434 -12.41 5.29 9.45
CA PHE A 434 -12.25 3.84 9.44
C PHE A 434 -12.11 3.36 8.00
N ILE A 435 -11.23 2.38 7.80
CA ILE A 435 -11.11 1.66 6.54
C ILE A 435 -11.90 0.36 6.58
N VAL A 436 -12.45 -0.01 5.44
CA VAL A 436 -13.05 -1.32 5.18
C VAL A 436 -12.11 -2.06 4.27
N LEU A 437 -11.30 -2.95 4.84
CA LEU A 437 -10.29 -3.72 4.13
C LEU A 437 -10.86 -5.07 3.70
N SER A 438 -11.30 -5.17 2.45
CA SER A 438 -11.95 -6.38 1.93
C SER A 438 -10.92 -7.41 1.49
N ARG A 439 -11.09 -8.67 1.90
CA ARG A 439 -10.42 -9.82 1.26
C ARG A 439 -11.05 -10.02 -0.11
N ASP A 440 -10.32 -9.76 -1.20
CA ASP A 440 -10.89 -9.85 -2.54
C ASP A 440 -10.94 -11.27 -3.10
N LYS A 441 -12.13 -11.68 -3.52
CA LYS A 441 -12.36 -12.87 -4.32
C LYS A 441 -12.08 -12.60 -5.80
N GLY A 442 -12.38 -11.38 -6.27
CA GLY A 442 -12.02 -10.92 -7.61
C GLY A 442 -10.51 -10.97 -7.85
N GLU A 443 -10.10 -11.01 -9.11
CA GLU A 443 -8.69 -10.96 -9.50
C GLU A 443 -8.46 -9.97 -10.63
N GLY A 444 -7.27 -9.40 -10.66
CA GLY A 444 -6.78 -8.62 -11.79
C GLY A 444 -5.57 -9.29 -12.43
N ARG A 445 -4.82 -8.49 -13.20
CA ARG A 445 -3.55 -8.90 -13.77
C ARG A 445 -2.59 -7.73 -13.97
N ILE A 446 -1.31 -8.05 -14.11
CA ILE A 446 -0.25 -7.16 -14.57
C ILE A 446 0.06 -7.49 -16.02
N LYS A 447 0.17 -6.45 -16.84
CA LYS A 447 0.64 -6.52 -18.23
C LYS A 447 1.78 -5.54 -18.44
N LEU A 448 2.57 -5.74 -19.48
CA LEU A 448 3.49 -4.71 -19.95
C LEU A 448 2.79 -3.81 -20.97
N ASP A 449 3.06 -2.51 -20.90
CA ASP A 449 2.78 -1.60 -22.01
C ASP A 449 3.87 -1.68 -23.09
N ARG A 450 3.75 -0.83 -24.13
CA ARG A 450 4.71 -0.79 -25.24
C ARG A 450 6.14 -0.39 -24.84
N TYR A 451 6.32 0.16 -23.63
CA TYR A 451 7.60 0.58 -23.09
C TYR A 451 8.17 -0.43 -22.09
N GLY A 452 7.48 -1.55 -21.86
CA GLY A 452 7.89 -2.56 -20.88
C GLY A 452 7.57 -2.19 -19.43
N GLU A 453 6.70 -1.19 -19.21
CA GLU A 453 6.25 -0.77 -17.89
C GLU A 453 5.00 -1.54 -17.45
N PRO A 454 4.87 -1.86 -16.14
CA PRO A 454 3.71 -2.59 -15.64
C PRO A 454 2.43 -1.75 -15.67
N VAL A 455 1.35 -2.36 -16.17
CA VAL A 455 -0.02 -1.84 -16.17
C VAL A 455 -0.87 -2.71 -15.26
N ILE A 456 -1.52 -2.07 -14.28
CA ILE A 456 -2.42 -2.72 -13.32
C ILE A 456 -3.81 -2.80 -13.92
N ASP A 457 -4.19 -3.98 -14.43
CA ASP A 457 -5.52 -4.28 -14.96
C ASP A 457 -6.36 -4.94 -13.86
N TYR A 458 -6.98 -4.11 -13.02
CA TYR A 458 -7.80 -4.55 -11.89
C TYR A 458 -9.06 -3.70 -11.79
N VAL A 459 -10.20 -4.35 -11.52
CA VAL A 459 -11.47 -3.71 -11.19
C VAL A 459 -12.08 -4.49 -10.03
N VAL A 460 -12.54 -3.78 -9.00
CA VAL A 460 -13.22 -4.40 -7.85
C VAL A 460 -14.44 -5.16 -8.35
N SER A 461 -14.54 -6.46 -8.06
CA SER A 461 -15.64 -7.29 -8.55
C SER A 461 -16.98 -6.90 -7.90
N VAL A 462 -18.10 -7.37 -8.48
CA VAL A 462 -19.43 -7.15 -7.88
C VAL A 462 -19.51 -7.76 -6.47
N TYR A 463 -18.92 -8.95 -6.31
CA TYR A 463 -18.84 -9.66 -5.03
C TYR A 463 -18.11 -8.82 -3.97
N ASP A 464 -16.93 -8.31 -4.30
CA ASP A 464 -16.11 -7.53 -3.35
C ASP A 464 -16.77 -6.18 -3.04
N ARG A 465 -17.47 -5.56 -4.00
CA ARG A 465 -18.25 -4.32 -3.75
C ARG A 465 -19.36 -4.54 -2.74
N HIS A 466 -20.03 -5.70 -2.75
CA HIS A 466 -21.07 -5.98 -1.76
C HIS A 466 -20.50 -6.08 -0.34
N HIS A 467 -19.31 -6.70 -0.19
CA HIS A 467 -18.59 -6.77 1.09
C HIS A 467 -18.18 -5.38 1.57
N ILE A 468 -17.62 -4.56 0.68
CA ILE A 468 -17.23 -3.19 1.04
C ILE A 468 -18.45 -2.35 1.40
N LEU A 469 -19.56 -2.44 0.65
CA LEU A 469 -20.80 -1.76 1.00
C LEU A 469 -21.30 -2.17 2.38
N HIS A 470 -21.31 -3.47 2.68
CA HIS A 470 -21.65 -3.95 4.02
C HIS A 470 -20.73 -3.33 5.08
N GLY A 471 -19.42 -3.32 4.86
CA GLY A 471 -18.47 -2.70 5.78
C GLY A 471 -18.66 -1.20 5.98
N LEU A 472 -18.99 -0.44 4.93
CA LEU A 472 -19.29 0.99 5.07
C LEU A 472 -20.52 1.21 5.97
N ARG A 473 -21.53 0.34 5.88
CA ARG A 473 -22.73 0.38 6.73
C ARG A 473 -22.41 0.07 8.19
N GLN A 474 -21.56 -0.93 8.46
CA GLN A 474 -21.18 -1.30 9.82
C GLN A 474 -20.22 -0.29 10.45
N ALA A 475 -19.25 0.22 9.68
CA ALA A 475 -18.36 1.30 10.13
C ALA A 475 -19.14 2.61 10.42
N THR A 476 -20.21 2.90 9.68
CA THR A 476 -21.13 4.01 10.01
C THR A 476 -21.74 3.84 11.40
N ARG A 477 -22.26 2.65 11.70
CA ARG A 477 -22.84 2.32 13.00
C ARG A 477 -21.77 2.46 14.10
N ALA A 478 -20.57 1.94 13.87
CA ALA A 478 -19.45 2.05 14.81
C ALA A 478 -19.07 3.51 15.10
N HIS A 479 -19.02 4.39 14.09
CA HIS A 479 -18.77 5.82 14.30
C HIS A 479 -19.83 6.48 15.19
N PHE A 480 -21.13 6.19 14.98
CA PHE A 480 -22.19 6.73 15.82
C PHE A 480 -22.17 6.15 17.23
N ALA A 481 -21.88 4.86 17.38
CA ALA A 481 -21.68 4.23 18.68
C ALA A 481 -20.52 4.87 19.45
N ALA A 482 -19.46 5.29 18.74
CA ALA A 482 -18.32 6.03 19.27
C ALA A 482 -18.57 7.55 19.47
N GLY A 483 -19.79 8.04 19.25
CA GLY A 483 -20.14 9.45 19.53
C GLY A 483 -20.02 10.43 18.36
N ALA A 484 -19.91 9.97 17.10
CA ALA A 484 -19.87 10.88 15.95
C ALA A 484 -21.15 11.74 15.86
N LYS A 485 -21.00 13.03 15.54
CA LYS A 485 -22.11 13.96 15.22
C LYS A 485 -22.62 13.81 13.79
N ALA A 486 -21.78 13.29 12.90
CA ALA A 486 -22.15 12.95 11.54
C ALA A 486 -21.19 11.93 10.96
N VAL A 487 -21.63 11.19 9.95
CA VAL A 487 -20.80 10.28 9.17
C VAL A 487 -20.93 10.62 7.69
N VAL A 488 -19.78 10.65 7.00
CA VAL A 488 -19.67 10.95 5.57
C VAL A 488 -18.87 9.88 4.85
N SER A 489 -19.27 9.58 3.61
CA SER A 489 -18.50 8.70 2.74
C SER A 489 -17.79 9.49 1.63
N VAL A 490 -16.84 8.84 0.96
CA VAL A 490 -16.07 9.40 -0.16
C VAL A 490 -16.72 9.17 -1.53
N HIS A 491 -18.05 9.04 -1.59
CA HIS A 491 -18.78 8.99 -2.84
C HIS A 491 -18.80 10.38 -3.52
N SER A 492 -18.76 10.37 -4.85
CA SER A 492 -18.86 11.58 -5.69
C SER A 492 -20.23 12.26 -5.60
N LYS A 493 -21.26 11.50 -5.19
CA LYS A 493 -22.56 12.02 -4.78
C LYS A 493 -22.58 12.23 -3.27
N ARG A 494 -23.26 13.29 -2.82
CA ARG A 494 -23.40 13.62 -1.40
C ARG A 494 -24.00 12.45 -0.65
N THR A 495 -23.23 11.88 0.26
CA THR A 495 -23.62 10.70 1.04
C THR A 495 -23.22 10.95 2.49
N ARG A 496 -24.21 11.35 3.29
CA ARG A 496 -24.03 11.83 4.66
C ARG A 496 -25.20 11.39 5.53
N LEU A 497 -24.92 11.11 6.79
CA LEU A 497 -25.90 10.96 7.85
C LEU A 497 -25.49 11.85 9.03
N ASP A 498 -26.39 12.68 9.50
CA ASP A 498 -26.22 13.55 10.67
C ASP A 498 -26.92 12.95 11.89
N ARG A 499 -26.31 13.11 13.07
CA ARG A 499 -26.97 12.77 14.33
C ARG A 499 -28.15 13.73 14.52
N PRO A 500 -29.38 13.23 14.72
CA PRO A 500 -30.53 14.09 14.93
C PRO A 500 -30.44 14.82 16.28
N ALA A 501 -31.25 15.85 16.46
CA ALA A 501 -31.33 16.61 17.72
C ALA A 501 -31.75 15.74 18.93
N SER A 502 -32.43 14.62 18.70
CA SER A 502 -32.74 13.61 19.74
C SER A 502 -31.50 12.89 20.27
N GLY A 503 -30.34 13.05 19.65
CA GLY A 503 -29.08 12.41 20.03
C GLY A 503 -28.93 10.95 19.57
N VAL A 504 -30.02 10.28 19.18
CA VAL A 504 -30.05 8.87 18.80
C VAL A 504 -30.41 8.71 17.32
N VAL A 505 -29.55 8.03 16.56
CA VAL A 505 -29.83 7.67 15.16
C VAL A 505 -30.72 6.43 15.13
N THR A 506 -31.89 6.54 14.50
CA THR A 506 -32.86 5.45 14.39
C THR A 506 -32.50 4.46 13.28
N GLU A 507 -33.03 3.23 13.36
CA GLU A 507 -32.89 2.24 12.28
C GLU A 507 -33.45 2.74 10.93
N GLN A 508 -34.49 3.58 10.94
CA GLN A 508 -35.01 4.18 9.71
C GLN A 508 -33.98 5.10 9.06
N GLN A 509 -33.24 5.87 9.85
CA GLN A 509 -32.19 6.76 9.38
C GLN A 509 -30.98 5.96 8.86
N PHE A 510 -30.58 4.90 9.56
CA PHE A 510 -29.56 3.98 9.05
C PHE A 510 -29.97 3.37 7.71
N ARG A 511 -31.19 2.83 7.60
CA ARG A 511 -31.70 2.27 6.33
C ARG A 511 -31.76 3.31 5.21
N ALA A 512 -32.05 4.57 5.52
CA ALA A 512 -32.03 5.65 4.54
C ALA A 512 -30.61 5.93 4.03
N PHE A 513 -29.62 5.92 4.93
CA PHE A 513 -28.21 6.05 4.56
C PHE A 513 -27.70 4.83 3.77
N ASP A 514 -28.08 3.61 4.17
CA ASP A 514 -27.74 2.37 3.48
C ASP A 514 -28.25 2.41 2.01
N ARG A 515 -29.48 2.92 1.79
CA ARG A 515 -30.01 3.15 0.43
C ARG A 515 -29.24 4.22 -0.36
N GLN A 516 -28.69 5.25 0.30
CA GLN A 516 -27.84 6.23 -0.38
C GLN A 516 -26.55 5.56 -0.89
N LEU A 517 -25.88 4.77 -0.05
CA LEU A 517 -24.67 4.03 -0.43
C LEU A 517 -24.92 3.12 -1.64
N GLU A 518 -26.00 2.34 -1.60
CA GLU A 518 -26.40 1.46 -2.72
C GLU A 518 -26.69 2.23 -4.00
N ARG A 519 -27.52 3.29 -3.92
CA ARG A 519 -27.94 4.08 -5.08
C ARG A 519 -26.78 4.85 -5.71
N HIS A 520 -25.83 5.32 -4.90
CA HIS A 520 -24.66 6.04 -5.39
C HIS A 520 -23.63 5.09 -6.01
N GLY A 521 -23.52 3.89 -5.45
CA GLY A 521 -22.84 2.73 -6.04
C GLY A 521 -21.32 2.86 -6.13
N MET A 522 -20.66 1.71 -6.25
CA MET A 522 -19.19 1.60 -6.26
C MET A 522 -18.59 1.41 -7.67
N GLY A 523 -19.22 2.01 -8.67
CA GLY A 523 -18.70 1.98 -10.04
C GLY A 523 -17.35 2.72 -10.17
N VAL A 524 -16.64 2.47 -11.26
CA VAL A 524 -15.35 3.11 -11.56
C VAL A 524 -15.42 4.63 -11.39
N ASN A 525 -14.54 5.16 -10.53
CA ASN A 525 -14.44 6.58 -10.16
C ASN A 525 -15.72 7.18 -9.55
N ARG A 526 -16.58 6.38 -8.90
CA ARG A 526 -17.74 6.87 -8.12
C ARG A 526 -17.44 7.00 -6.63
N VAL A 527 -16.66 6.09 -6.10
CA VAL A 527 -16.13 6.06 -4.73
C VAL A 527 -14.62 5.93 -4.82
N MET A 528 -13.90 6.52 -3.87
CA MET A 528 -12.45 6.37 -3.83
C MET A 528 -12.07 5.00 -3.30
N MET A 529 -11.16 4.33 -4.01
CA MET A 529 -10.61 3.03 -3.62
C MET A 529 -9.10 3.12 -3.48
N PHE A 530 -8.58 2.41 -2.49
CA PHE A 530 -7.15 2.35 -2.19
C PHE A 530 -6.68 0.90 -2.05
N THR A 531 -5.38 0.70 -2.10
CA THR A 531 -4.69 -0.51 -1.64
C THR A 531 -3.25 -0.19 -1.26
N ALA A 532 -2.73 -0.92 -0.29
CA ALA A 532 -1.29 -1.05 -0.04
C ALA A 532 -0.82 -2.52 -0.12
N HIS A 533 -1.67 -3.44 -0.57
CA HIS A 533 -1.51 -4.88 -0.45
C HIS A 533 -1.53 -5.56 -1.82
N GLN A 534 -0.38 -5.65 -2.49
CA GLN A 534 -0.30 -6.26 -3.82
C GLN A 534 0.22 -7.69 -3.73
N MET A 535 -0.55 -8.67 -4.24
CA MET A 535 -0.27 -10.10 -4.06
C MET A 535 -0.61 -10.95 -5.30
N GLY A 536 -0.07 -12.17 -5.36
CA GLY A 536 -0.56 -13.30 -6.18
C GLY A 536 -0.12 -13.38 -7.65
N THR A 537 0.66 -12.43 -8.16
CA THR A 537 0.98 -12.34 -9.60
C THR A 537 2.05 -13.28 -10.12
N CYS A 538 2.73 -14.00 -9.22
CA CYS A 538 3.67 -15.06 -9.51
C CYS A 538 3.37 -16.25 -8.60
N ARG A 539 2.08 -16.58 -8.44
CA ARG A 539 1.63 -17.55 -7.43
C ARG A 539 2.37 -18.88 -7.49
N MET A 540 2.64 -19.44 -6.32
CA MET A 540 3.19 -20.78 -6.18
C MET A 540 2.12 -21.86 -6.36
N GLY A 541 2.53 -23.03 -6.80
CA GLY A 541 1.68 -24.20 -6.96
C GLY A 541 2.44 -25.43 -7.45
N ALA A 542 1.81 -26.59 -7.37
CA ALA A 542 2.43 -27.87 -7.71
C ALA A 542 2.74 -27.98 -9.22
N GLU A 543 1.95 -27.32 -10.07
CA GLU A 543 1.96 -27.55 -11.51
C GLU A 543 2.28 -26.27 -12.31
N PRO A 544 3.16 -26.32 -13.32
CA PRO A 544 3.51 -25.17 -14.15
C PRO A 544 2.33 -24.65 -14.98
N LYS A 545 1.33 -25.49 -15.23
CA LYS A 545 0.11 -25.11 -15.96
C LYS A 545 -0.76 -24.14 -15.16
N THR A 546 -0.70 -24.19 -13.83
CA THR A 546 -1.56 -23.40 -12.94
C THR A 546 -0.79 -22.39 -12.10
N SER A 547 0.54 -22.44 -12.06
CA SER A 547 1.37 -21.59 -11.21
C SER A 547 2.62 -21.09 -11.92
N VAL A 548 3.26 -20.08 -11.34
CA VAL A 548 4.53 -19.52 -11.86
C VAL A 548 5.73 -20.18 -11.19
N THR A 549 5.59 -20.52 -9.91
CA THR A 549 6.66 -21.08 -9.10
C THR A 549 6.23 -22.36 -8.38
N ASP A 550 7.21 -23.15 -7.97
CA ASP A 550 7.01 -24.30 -7.08
C ASP A 550 6.86 -23.88 -5.60
N GLU A 551 6.88 -24.85 -4.68
CA GLU A 551 6.72 -24.63 -3.24
C GLU A 551 7.85 -23.85 -2.55
N HIS A 552 9.02 -23.79 -3.19
CA HIS A 552 10.19 -23.05 -2.73
C HIS A 552 10.25 -21.65 -3.37
N GLY A 553 9.39 -21.38 -4.35
CA GLY A 553 9.41 -20.15 -5.12
C GLY A 553 10.34 -20.21 -6.33
N GLU A 554 10.88 -21.37 -6.71
CA GLU A 554 11.65 -21.54 -7.94
C GLU A 554 10.71 -21.46 -9.15
N VAL A 555 11.10 -20.69 -10.15
CA VAL A 555 10.28 -20.47 -11.36
C VAL A 555 10.29 -21.72 -12.20
N HIS A 556 9.10 -22.23 -12.51
CA HIS A 556 8.94 -23.44 -13.31
C HIS A 556 9.70 -23.33 -14.65
N GLY A 557 10.57 -24.31 -14.91
CA GLY A 557 11.34 -24.39 -16.14
C GLY A 557 12.55 -23.47 -16.23
N VAL A 558 12.89 -22.72 -15.16
CA VAL A 558 14.12 -21.92 -15.09
C VAL A 558 14.85 -22.19 -13.79
N LYS A 559 15.89 -23.03 -13.88
CA LYS A 559 16.68 -23.44 -12.73
C LYS A 559 17.47 -22.25 -12.16
N GLY A 560 17.51 -22.12 -10.83
CA GLY A 560 18.21 -21.05 -10.12
C GLY A 560 17.51 -19.69 -10.15
N LEU A 561 16.30 -19.59 -10.71
CA LEU A 561 15.48 -18.38 -10.68
C LEU A 561 14.37 -18.51 -9.66
N PHE A 562 14.38 -17.66 -8.64
CA PHE A 562 13.39 -17.66 -7.56
C PHE A 562 12.56 -16.39 -7.58
N VAL A 563 11.31 -16.48 -7.16
CA VAL A 563 10.49 -15.33 -6.74
C VAL A 563 10.34 -15.40 -5.23
N CYS A 564 10.55 -14.29 -4.53
CA CYS A 564 10.47 -14.22 -3.07
C CYS A 564 9.82 -12.91 -2.63
N ASP A 565 8.52 -12.75 -2.89
CA ASP A 565 7.70 -11.65 -2.38
C ASP A 565 6.20 -12.01 -2.38
N GLY A 566 5.32 -11.05 -2.09
CA GLY A 566 3.85 -11.27 -2.02
C GLY A 566 3.19 -11.73 -3.32
N SER A 567 3.88 -11.65 -4.46
CA SER A 567 3.42 -12.25 -5.72
C SER A 567 3.25 -13.77 -5.63
N LEU A 568 3.91 -14.43 -4.67
CA LEU A 568 3.82 -15.88 -4.49
C LEU A 568 2.46 -16.38 -3.96
N PHE A 569 1.64 -15.53 -3.35
CA PHE A 569 0.45 -16.02 -2.65
C PHE A 569 -0.57 -16.70 -3.59
N PRO A 570 -1.05 -17.91 -3.27
CA PRO A 570 -2.11 -18.57 -4.04
C PRO A 570 -3.43 -17.77 -4.11
N SER A 571 -3.80 -17.10 -3.00
CA SER A 571 -4.97 -16.21 -2.92
C SER A 571 -4.72 -15.05 -1.94
N ALA A 572 -5.70 -14.14 -1.80
CA ALA A 572 -5.59 -12.99 -0.90
C ALA A 572 -5.47 -13.44 0.57
N SER A 573 -4.56 -12.82 1.34
CA SER A 573 -4.26 -13.25 2.72
C SER A 573 -5.35 -12.90 3.75
N GLY A 574 -6.28 -11.99 3.43
CA GLY A 574 -7.30 -11.49 4.36
C GLY A 574 -6.76 -10.58 5.49
N VAL A 575 -5.44 -10.41 5.56
CA VAL A 575 -4.73 -9.61 6.57
C VAL A 575 -3.65 -8.76 5.90
N ASN A 576 -3.08 -7.76 6.59
CA ASN A 576 -1.93 -7.00 6.08
C ASN A 576 -0.76 -7.96 5.79
N PRO A 577 -0.23 -8.01 4.55
CA PRO A 577 0.52 -9.16 4.07
C PRO A 577 1.99 -9.15 4.48
N MET A 578 2.52 -8.09 5.13
CA MET A 578 3.97 -7.97 5.38
C MET A 578 4.53 -9.21 6.07
N LEU A 579 3.94 -9.60 7.20
CA LEU A 579 4.43 -10.73 7.99
C LEU A 579 4.16 -12.07 7.27
N SER A 580 3.01 -12.22 6.60
CA SER A 580 2.73 -13.36 5.70
C SER A 580 3.79 -13.52 4.60
N ILE A 581 4.23 -12.42 3.99
CA ILE A 581 5.29 -12.41 2.96
C ILE A 581 6.60 -12.87 3.59
N MET A 582 7.01 -12.22 4.69
CA MET A 582 8.28 -12.50 5.34
C MET A 582 8.38 -13.94 5.84
N GLY A 583 7.33 -14.48 6.46
CA GLY A 583 7.32 -15.88 6.91
C GLY A 583 7.44 -16.86 5.76
N LEU A 584 6.68 -16.65 4.67
CA LEU A 584 6.74 -17.50 3.48
C LEU A 584 8.11 -17.46 2.81
N VAL A 585 8.68 -16.28 2.62
CA VAL A 585 10.00 -16.15 1.98
C VAL A 585 11.15 -16.58 2.89
N HIS A 586 11.00 -16.47 4.21
CA HIS A 586 11.95 -17.02 5.15
C HIS A 586 12.01 -18.55 5.00
N ARG A 587 10.85 -19.22 4.89
CA ARG A 587 10.79 -20.66 4.58
C ARG A 587 11.51 -20.99 3.28
N SER A 588 11.21 -20.27 2.19
CA SER A 588 11.91 -20.43 0.91
C SER A 588 13.43 -20.23 1.04
N SER A 589 13.87 -19.22 1.80
CA SER A 589 15.30 -18.95 1.96
C SER A 589 16.05 -20.09 2.68
N GLN A 590 15.39 -20.84 3.56
CA GLN A 590 16.01 -22.02 4.18
C GLN A 590 16.37 -23.09 3.15
N TYR A 591 15.51 -23.29 2.14
CA TYR A 591 15.82 -24.16 1.01
C TYR A 591 16.96 -23.58 0.15
N ILE A 592 16.84 -22.32 -0.27
CA ILE A 592 17.81 -21.67 -1.18
C ILE A 592 19.23 -21.69 -0.60
N LYS A 593 19.40 -21.50 0.71
CA LYS A 593 20.71 -21.56 1.40
C LYS A 593 21.47 -22.88 1.20
N THR A 594 20.73 -23.97 1.02
CA THR A 594 21.29 -25.33 1.01
C THR A 594 21.35 -25.94 -0.38
N ALA A 595 20.42 -25.58 -1.26
CA ALA A 595 20.34 -26.09 -2.63
C ALA A 595 21.33 -25.42 -3.59
N TRP A 596 21.80 -24.21 -3.24
CA TRP A 596 22.68 -23.34 -4.03
C TRP A 596 23.68 -22.64 -3.10
#